data_AF-A0A6V7HW49-F1
#
_entry.id   AF-A0A6V7HW49-F1
#
_cell.length_a   1.000
_cell.length_b   1.000
_cell.length_c   1.000
_cell.angle_alpha   90.00
_cell.angle_beta   90.00
_cell.angle_gamma   90.00
#
_symmetry.space_group_name_H-M   'P 1'
#
loop_
_entity.id
_entity.type
_entity.pdbx_description
1 polymer ?
#
loop_
_entity_poly.entity_id
_entity_poly.type
_entity_poly.pdbx_seq_one_letter_code
_entity_poly.pdbx_strand_id
1 'polypeptide(L)' 'TMCVPEIYEKDCVKMMEESATKGIPMACVTGRDRLECIDKVGKAEADIVAVDPEDMYLAAKSNLAPEAGYSVIEQ' A
#
# COMPACT_ATOMS: atom_id res chain seq x y z
N THR A 1 -6.77 -5.09 1.51
CA THR A 1 -5.48 -5.69 1.15
C THR A 1 -4.42 -4.63 1.10
N MET A 2 -3.46 -4.69 2.01
CA MET A 2 -2.34 -3.74 2.10
C MET A 2 -1.13 -4.29 1.35
N CYS A 3 -0.49 -3.46 0.53
CA CYS A 3 0.80 -3.79 -0.04
C CYS A 3 1.92 -3.31 0.89
N VAL A 4 2.90 -4.19 1.16
CA VAL A 4 4.13 -3.84 1.87
C VAL A 4 5.37 -4.30 1.10
N PRO A 5 6.49 -3.56 1.16
CA PRO A 5 7.77 -4.06 0.70
C PRO A 5 8.15 -5.39 1.36
N GLU A 6 8.87 -6.27 0.66
CA GLU A 6 9.31 -7.60 1.16
C GLU A 6 9.99 -7.51 2.55
N ILE A 7 10.75 -6.44 2.80
CA ILE A 7 11.41 -6.23 4.09
C ILE A 7 10.43 -6.12 5.28
N TYR A 8 9.17 -5.78 5.04
CA TYR A 8 8.12 -5.61 6.04
C TYR A 8 7.04 -6.71 5.97
N GLU A 9 7.26 -7.77 5.18
CA GLU A 9 6.30 -8.87 5.03
C GLU A 9 5.90 -9.47 6.39
N LYS A 10 6.89 -9.75 7.24
CA LYS A 10 6.68 -10.34 8.57
C LYS A 10 5.85 -9.43 9.48
N ASP A 11 6.08 -8.12 9.42
CA ASP A 11 5.34 -7.15 10.23
C ASP A 11 3.89 -7.06 9.76
N CYS A 12 3.64 -7.09 8.45
CA CYS A 12 2.29 -7.12 7.89
C CYS A 12 1.53 -8.38 8.32
N VAL A 13 2.17 -9.56 8.24
CA VAL A 13 1.55 -10.82 8.67
C VAL A 13 1.22 -10.80 10.17
N LYS A 14 2.13 -10.28 11.00
CA LYS A 14 1.85 -10.12 12.43
C LYS A 14 0.65 -9.20 12.68
N MET A 15 0.59 -8.06 11.98
CA MET A 15 -0.57 -7.14 12.07
C MET A 15 -1.87 -7.81 11.60
N MET A 16 -1.79 -8.68 10.58
CA MET A 16 -2.92 -9.47 10.08
C MET A 16 -3.48 -10.41 11.12
N GLU A 17 -2.62 -11.17 11.77
CA GLU A 17 -3.00 -12.09 12.84
C GLU A 17 -3.63 -11.33 14.02
N GLU A 18 -3.00 -10.23 14.46
CA GLU A 18 -3.52 -9.40 15.55
C GLU A 18 -4.88 -8.78 15.22
N SER A 19 -5.05 -8.26 14.00
CA SER A 19 -6.31 -7.66 13.55
C SER A 19 -7.43 -8.69 13.44
N ALA A 20 -7.11 -9.92 13.02
CA ALA A 20 -8.06 -11.02 12.98
C ALA A 20 -8.62 -11.36 14.37
N THR A 21 -7.81 -11.28 15.43
CA THR A 21 -8.30 -11.48 16.82
C THR A 21 -9.33 -10.44 17.26
N LYS A 22 -9.33 -9.27 16.61
CA LYS A 22 -10.28 -8.17 16.86
C LYS A 22 -11.46 -8.16 15.88
N GLY A 23 -11.56 -9.17 15.00
CA GLY A 23 -12.60 -9.25 13.97
C GLY A 23 -12.43 -8.25 12.83
N ILE A 24 -11.23 -7.71 12.64
CA ILE A 24 -10.91 -6.77 11.56
C ILE A 24 -10.18 -7.56 10.46
N PRO A 25 -10.84 -7.91 9.36
CA PRO A 25 -10.21 -8.67 8.29
C PRO A 25 -9.22 -7.79 7.53
N MET A 26 -7.98 -8.27 7.41
CA MET A 26 -6.97 -7.66 6.55
C MET A 26 -6.20 -8.75 5.80
N ALA A 27 -5.57 -8.35 4.69
CA ALA A 27 -4.74 -9.21 3.88
C ALA A 27 -3.48 -8.45 3.47
N CYS A 28 -2.38 -9.16 3.32
CA CYS A 28 -1.08 -8.63 2.93
C CYS A 28 -0.72 -9.10 1.53
N VAL A 29 -0.24 -8.18 0.70
CA VAL A 29 0.44 -8.46 -0.57
C VAL A 29 1.84 -7.86 -0.47
N THR A 30 2.83 -8.57 -1.00
CA THR A 30 4.21 -8.10 -1.02
C THR A 30 4.58 -7.51 -2.37
N GLY A 31 5.40 -6.46 -2.35
CA GLY A 31 6.14 -5.96 -3.51
C GLY A 31 7.64 -5.96 -3.20
N ARG A 32 8.49 -6.02 -4.22
CA ARG A 32 9.95 -5.96 -4.08
C ARG A 32 10.39 -4.70 -3.33
N ASP A 33 9.73 -3.58 -3.61
CA ASP A 33 10.05 -2.28 -3.07
C ASP A 33 8.80 -1.38 -2.98
N ARG A 34 8.98 -0.17 -2.46
CA ARG A 34 7.91 0.83 -2.31
C ARG A 34 7.23 1.21 -3.62
N LEU A 35 7.98 1.26 -4.73
CA LEU A 35 7.48 1.71 -6.03
C LEU A 35 6.60 0.62 -6.64
N GLU A 36 6.98 -0.65 -6.49
CA GLU A 36 6.14 -1.75 -6.91
C GLU A 36 4.80 -1.75 -6.16
N CYS A 37 4.78 -1.46 -4.86
CA CYS A 37 3.52 -1.38 -4.13
C CYS A 37 2.64 -0.21 -4.59
N ILE A 38 3.21 0.94 -4.94
CA ILE A 38 2.45 2.06 -5.53
C ILE A 38 1.82 1.64 -6.87
N ASP A 39 2.58 0.96 -7.72
CA ASP A 39 2.11 0.44 -9.00
C ASP A 39 1.01 -0.61 -8.83
N LYS A 40 1.14 -1.53 -7.85
CA LYS A 40 0.10 -2.52 -7.52
C LYS A 40 -1.21 -1.88 -7.08
N VAL A 41 -1.16 -0.79 -6.32
CA VAL A 41 -2.37 -0.02 -5.98
C VAL A 41 -2.97 0.60 -7.24
N GLY A 42 -2.15 1.19 -8.11
CA GLY A 42 -2.63 1.72 -9.40
C GLY A 42 -3.23 0.68 -10.35
N LYS A 43 -2.83 -0.59 -10.22
CA LYS A 43 -3.38 -1.72 -10.99
C LYS A 43 -4.54 -2.43 -10.30
N ALA A 44 -4.98 -1.95 -9.13
CA ALA A 44 -5.98 -2.59 -8.29
C ALA A 44 -5.59 -4.03 -7.86
N GLU A 45 -4.30 -4.32 -7.76
CA GLU A 45 -3.73 -5.56 -7.19
C GLU A 45 -3.56 -5.45 -5.65
N ALA A 46 -3.63 -4.23 -5.11
CA ALA A 46 -3.70 -3.92 -3.70
C ALA A 46 -4.61 -2.70 -3.46
N ASP A 47 -5.14 -2.55 -2.26
CA ASP A 47 -6.07 -1.45 -1.94
C ASP A 47 -5.33 -0.22 -1.40
N ILE A 48 -4.28 -0.44 -0.60
CA ILE A 48 -3.54 0.63 0.08
C ILE A 48 -2.04 0.30 0.18
N VAL A 49 -1.21 1.34 0.22
CA VAL A 49 0.21 1.29 0.55
C VAL A 49 0.57 2.50 1.42
N ALA A 50 1.38 2.30 2.45
CA ALA A 50 1.96 3.41 3.21
C ALA A 50 3.23 3.89 2.48
N VAL A 51 3.33 5.19 2.24
CA VAL A 51 4.39 5.81 1.46
C VAL A 51 4.94 7.05 2.17
N ASP A 52 6.18 7.41 1.86
CA ASP A 52 6.81 8.62 2.37
C ASP A 52 6.16 9.88 1.71
N PRO A 53 6.19 11.05 2.37
CA PRO A 53 5.62 12.28 1.83
C PRO A 53 6.16 12.67 0.44
N GLU A 54 7.44 12.37 0.16
CA GLU A 54 8.06 12.60 -1.14
C GLU A 54 7.39 11.77 -2.24
N ASP A 55 7.13 10.49 -1.95
CA ASP A 55 6.46 9.57 -2.88
C ASP A 55 5.00 9.98 -3.10
N MET A 56 4.31 10.46 -2.06
CA MET A 56 2.97 11.03 -2.18
C MET A 56 2.93 12.27 -3.07
N TYR A 57 3.88 13.20 -2.88
CA TYR A 57 3.98 14.40 -3.69
C TYR A 57 4.21 14.05 -5.16
N LEU A 58 5.09 13.07 -5.43
CA LEU A 58 5.31 12.57 -6.79
C LEU A 58 4.03 11.94 -7.36
N ALA A 59 3.32 11.12 -6.59
CA ALA A 59 2.09 10.45 -7.03
C ALA A 59 0.96 11.45 -7.36
N ALA A 60 0.81 12.49 -6.55
CA ALA A 60 -0.22 13.52 -6.72
C ALA A 60 0.12 14.50 -7.87
N LYS A 61 1.37 14.95 -7.95
CA LYS A 61 1.76 16.04 -8.87
C LYS A 61 2.19 15.57 -10.25
N SER A 62 2.65 14.33 -10.38
CA SER A 62 3.10 13.76 -11.66
C SER A 62 1.97 13.08 -12.43
N ASN A 63 0.70 13.34 -12.09
CA ASN A 63 -0.49 12.67 -12.63
C ASN A 63 -0.54 11.13 -12.49
N LEU A 64 0.39 10.51 -11.75
CA LEU A 64 0.41 9.06 -11.52
C LEU A 64 -0.90 8.55 -10.92
N ALA A 65 -1.38 9.19 -9.85
CA ALA A 65 -2.63 8.79 -9.20
C ALA A 65 -3.88 9.07 -10.05
N PRO A 66 -4.05 10.26 -10.66
CA PRO A 66 -5.13 10.51 -11.63
C PRO A 66 -5.16 9.54 -12.82
N GLU A 67 -4.00 9.23 -13.42
CA GLU A 67 -3.91 8.33 -14.58
C GLU A 67 -4.24 6.89 -14.21
N ALA A 68 -3.82 6.44 -13.04
CA ALA A 68 -4.08 5.10 -12.52
C ALA A 68 -5.41 4.99 -11.76
N GLY A 69 -6.16 6.09 -11.59
CA GLY A 69 -7.51 6.09 -11.02
C GLY A 69 -7.57 5.83 -9.50
N TYR A 70 -6.50 6.08 -8.75
CA TYR A 70 -6.48 5.98 -7.29
C TYR A 70 -6.30 7.34 -6.60
N SER A 71 -6.62 7.39 -5.30
CA SER A 71 -6.56 8.62 -4.50
C SER A 71 -5.33 8.65 -3.59
N VAL A 72 -4.74 9.83 -3.43
CA VAL A 72 -3.69 10.10 -2.44
C VAL A 72 -4.34 10.75 -1.21
N ILE A 73 -4.07 10.23 -0.02
CA ILE A 73 -4.65 10.71 1.25
C ILE A 73 -3.51 11.14 2.17
N GLU A 74 -3.50 12.41 2.58
CA GLU A 74 -2.61 12.95 3.61
C GLU A 74 -3.13 12.56 5.00
N GLN A 75 -2.24 12.00 5.84
CA GLN A 75 -2.54 11.61 7.23
C GLN A 75 -2.23 12.75 8.20
#